data_AF-A0A0Q0B877-F1
#
_entry.id   AF-A0A0Q0B877-F1
#
_cell.length_a   1.000
_cell.length_b   1.000
_cell.length_c   1.000
_cell.angle_alpha   90.00
_cell.angle_beta   90.00
_cell.angle_gamma   90.00
#
_symmetry.space_group_name_H-M   'P 1'
#
loop_
_entity.id
_entity.type
_entity.pdbx_description
1 polymer ?
#
loop_
_entity_poly.entity_id
_entity_poly.type
_entity_poly.pdbx_seq_one_letter_code
_entity_poly.pdbx_strand_id
1 'polypeptide(L)'
;MSQAIFTFRTITSRKGDHEIADYTLEKNESRHLSKFQALGYLLCWVDALTEDGSDASRSVGSMFGFDAEVAALGFEPYDPVHILTAPNWKTRMLAAWTIIGGAERAIAAQLDYSDVHNYWPNADFCKPDWNEEVKHWASCLNSYNDPSEFLICSLVGRPPRPELVFKL
;
A
#
# COMPACT_ATOMS: atom_id res chain seq x y z
N MET A 1 4.09 17.95 -7.13
CA MET A 1 3.96 16.76 -6.27
C MET A 1 5.37 16.41 -5.82
N SER A 2 5.70 16.51 -4.53
CA SER A 2 7.02 16.05 -4.05
C SER A 2 7.02 14.53 -4.16
N GLN A 3 7.87 13.96 -5.01
CA GLN A 3 8.04 12.52 -5.17
C GLN A 3 9.03 12.00 -4.13
N ALA A 4 8.69 10.93 -3.43
CA ALA A 4 9.67 10.14 -2.72
C ALA A 4 10.58 9.47 -3.76
N ILE A 5 11.89 9.71 -3.69
CA ILE A 5 12.87 9.03 -4.54
C ILE A 5 13.34 7.80 -3.77
N PHE A 6 12.92 6.62 -4.23
CA PHE A 6 13.39 5.35 -3.69
C PHE A 6 14.64 4.91 -4.46
N THR A 7 15.71 4.61 -3.72
CA THR A 7 16.96 4.07 -4.27
C THR A 7 17.27 2.78 -3.54
N PHE A 8 17.43 1.69 -4.28
CA PHE A 8 17.82 0.41 -3.70
C PHE A 8 19.29 0.17 -3.95
N ARG A 9 20.04 -0.15 -2.90
CA ARG A 9 21.43 -0.62 -3.02
C ARG A 9 21.56 -2.01 -2.43
N THR A 10 22.18 -2.91 -3.17
CA THR A 10 22.55 -4.22 -2.66
C THR A 10 23.80 -4.08 -1.79
N ILE A 11 23.72 -4.52 -0.55
CA ILE A 11 24.88 -4.66 0.34
C ILE A 11 25.26 -6.12 0.42
N THR A 12 26.43 -6.44 -0.12
CA THR A 12 27.04 -7.76 -0.03
C THR A 12 27.61 -7.98 1.37
N SER A 13 27.16 -9.04 2.05
CA SER A 13 27.61 -9.40 3.40
C SER A 13 28.01 -10.88 3.45
N ARG A 14 28.88 -11.24 4.41
CA ARG A 14 29.29 -12.64 4.62
C ARG A 14 28.12 -13.58 4.95
N LYS A 15 26.96 -13.05 5.34
CA LYS A 15 25.73 -13.80 5.64
C LYS A 15 24.76 -13.90 4.45
N GLY A 16 25.11 -13.34 3.30
CA GLY A 16 24.22 -13.19 2.15
C GLY A 16 24.07 -11.71 1.78
N ASP A 17 23.69 -11.47 0.53
CA ASP A 17 23.43 -10.14 0.03
C ASP A 17 22.08 -9.66 0.57
N HIS A 18 22.03 -8.42 1.04
CA HIS A 18 20.82 -7.80 1.54
C HIS A 18 20.65 -6.42 0.89
N GLU A 19 19.48 -6.16 0.33
CA GLU A 19 19.17 -4.83 -0.19
C GLU A 19 18.82 -3.88 0.94
N ILE A 20 19.40 -2.68 0.90
CA ILE A 20 18.98 -1.54 1.71
C ILE A 20 18.27 -0.55 0.78
N ALA A 21 17.06 -0.17 1.18
CA ALA A 21 16.33 0.92 0.56
C ALA A 21 16.73 2.22 1.25
N ASP A 22 17.31 3.15 0.50
CA ASP A 22 17.46 4.54 0.92
C ASP A 22 16.40 5.37 0.18
N TYR A 23 15.70 6.26 0.88
CA TYR A 23 14.80 7.20 0.23
C TYR A 23 14.93 8.60 0.85
N THR A 24 14.67 9.62 0.04
CA THR A 24 14.74 11.02 0.46
C THR A 24 13.38 11.68 0.32
N LEU A 25 12.96 12.44 1.33
CA LEU A 25 11.73 13.22 1.33
C LEU A 25 12.03 14.69 1.65
N GLU A 26 11.30 15.60 1.01
CA GLU A 26 11.30 17.02 1.34
C GLU A 26 10.40 17.36 2.55
N LYS A 27 9.52 16.44 2.94
CA LYS A 27 8.49 16.60 3.98
C LYS A 27 8.68 15.61 5.10
N ASN A 28 8.06 15.88 6.24
CA ASN A 28 8.08 14.98 7.39
C ASN A 28 7.43 13.62 7.05
N GLU A 29 7.96 12.55 7.63
CA GLU A 29 7.49 11.19 7.37
C GLU A 29 6.11 10.93 7.99
N SER A 30 5.08 10.85 7.15
CA SER A 30 3.71 10.55 7.59
C SER A 30 3.48 9.07 7.85
N ARG A 31 4.36 8.17 7.37
CA ARG A 31 4.23 6.71 7.56
C ARG A 31 4.22 6.29 9.03
N HIS A 32 4.83 7.09 9.90
CA HIS A 32 4.87 6.85 11.34
C HIS A 32 3.67 7.48 12.08
N LEU A 33 2.88 8.29 11.38
CA LEU A 33 1.77 9.04 11.96
C LEU A 33 0.42 8.36 11.73
N SER A 34 0.28 7.55 10.67
CA SER A 34 -0.95 6.81 10.38
C SER A 34 -0.65 5.49 9.68
N LYS A 35 -1.38 4.44 10.05
CA LYS A 35 -1.31 3.16 9.33
C LYS A 35 -1.69 3.30 7.86
N PHE A 36 -2.58 4.24 7.53
CA PHE A 36 -2.94 4.52 6.14
C PHE A 36 -1.76 5.02 5.32
N GLN A 37 -0.96 5.92 5.89
CA GLN A 37 0.24 6.44 5.22
C GLN A 37 1.35 5.38 5.20
N ALA A 38 1.44 4.53 6.23
CA ALA A 38 2.33 3.38 6.21
C ALA A 38 2.00 2.43 5.04
N LEU A 39 0.72 2.13 4.80
CA LEU A 39 0.29 1.31 3.66
C LEU A 39 0.65 1.94 2.32
N GLY A 40 0.43 3.25 2.15
CA GLY A 40 0.84 3.98 0.95
C GLY A 40 2.35 3.87 0.72
N TYR A 41 3.16 4.07 1.76
CA TYR A 41 4.61 3.92 1.70
C TYR A 41 5.04 2.51 1.27
N LEU A 42 4.45 1.48 1.88
CA LEU A 42 4.75 0.09 1.55
C LEU A 42 4.38 -0.25 0.10
N LEU A 43 3.29 0.31 -0.42
CA LEU A 43 2.93 0.15 -1.83
C LEU A 43 3.91 0.84 -2.77
N CYS A 44 4.39 2.04 -2.45
CA CYS A 44 5.43 2.71 -3.24
C CYS A 44 6.73 1.88 -3.24
N TRP A 45 7.07 1.28 -2.10
CA TRP A 45 8.23 0.40 -1.97
C TRP A 45 8.09 -0.86 -2.85
N VAL A 46 6.92 -1.51 -2.85
CA VAL A 46 6.63 -2.64 -3.75
C VAL A 46 6.73 -2.21 -5.21
N ASP A 47 6.11 -1.09 -5.59
CA ASP A 47 6.11 -0.57 -6.95
C ASP A 47 7.53 -0.36 -7.47
N ALA A 48 8.37 0.31 -6.67
CA ALA A 48 9.76 0.59 -7.01
C ALA A 48 10.64 -0.67 -7.09
N LEU A 49 10.33 -1.72 -6.32
CA LEU A 49 11.01 -3.03 -6.43
C LEU A 49 10.56 -3.86 -7.64
N THR A 50 9.36 -3.59 -8.15
CA THR A 50 8.79 -4.29 -9.31
C THR A 50 8.92 -3.54 -10.63
N GLU A 51 9.44 -2.31 -10.61
CA GLU A 51 9.63 -1.47 -11.80
C GLU A 51 10.55 -2.16 -12.83
N ASP A 52 11.59 -2.83 -12.36
CA ASP A 52 12.43 -3.71 -13.17
C ASP A 52 11.82 -5.12 -13.21
N GLY A 53 10.78 -5.29 -14.03
CA GLY A 53 10.04 -6.55 -14.20
C GLY A 53 10.84 -7.72 -14.76
N SER A 54 12.16 -7.58 -14.93
CA SER A 54 13.08 -8.65 -15.33
C SER A 54 13.44 -9.59 -14.17
N ASP A 55 13.25 -9.17 -12.91
CA ASP A 55 13.57 -9.97 -11.73
C ASP A 55 12.31 -10.46 -10.98
N ALA A 56 11.87 -11.67 -11.34
CA ALA A 56 10.75 -12.34 -10.68
C ALA A 56 11.04 -12.65 -9.19
N SER A 57 12.32 -12.85 -8.80
CA SER A 57 12.68 -13.12 -7.41
C SER A 57 12.51 -11.87 -6.55
N ARG A 58 12.90 -10.69 -7.05
CA ARG A 58 12.67 -9.41 -6.37
C ARG A 58 11.18 -9.10 -6.25
N SER A 59 10.40 -9.38 -7.30
CA SER A 59 8.95 -9.21 -7.28
C SER A 59 8.26 -10.09 -6.24
N VAL A 60 8.67 -11.36 -6.10
CA VAL A 60 8.13 -12.25 -5.07
C VAL A 60 8.62 -11.85 -3.66
N GLY A 61 9.88 -11.44 -3.53
CA GLY A 61 10.45 -10.99 -2.26
C GLY A 61 9.76 -9.74 -1.70
N SER A 62 9.44 -8.76 -2.55
CA SER A 62 8.74 -7.53 -2.13
C SER A 62 7.34 -7.82 -1.59
N MET A 63 6.66 -8.86 -2.09
CA MET A 63 5.37 -9.29 -1.57
C MET A 63 5.45 -9.86 -0.16
N PHE A 64 6.39 -10.78 0.07
CA PHE A 64 6.59 -11.34 1.41
C PHE A 64 7.00 -10.26 2.41
N GLY A 65 7.82 -9.31 1.97
CA GLY A 65 8.15 -8.12 2.74
C GLY A 65 6.91 -7.28 3.07
N PHE A 66 6.06 -6.99 2.07
CA PHE A 66 4.83 -6.25 2.27
C PHE A 66 3.90 -6.95 3.27
N ASP A 67 3.65 -8.24 3.11
CA ASP A 67 2.79 -9.01 4.01
C ASP A 67 3.34 -9.00 5.45
N ALA A 68 4.66 -9.14 5.63
CA ALA A 68 5.28 -9.10 6.95
C ALA A 68 5.16 -7.73 7.62
N GLU A 69 5.39 -6.65 6.87
CA GLU A 69 5.28 -5.28 7.39
C GLU A 69 3.82 -4.90 7.71
N VAL A 70 2.88 -5.30 6.86
CA VAL A 70 1.45 -5.10 7.12
C VAL A 70 0.99 -5.91 8.33
N ALA A 71 1.45 -7.15 8.50
CA ALA A 71 1.18 -7.92 9.71
C ALA A 71 1.77 -7.26 10.97
N ALA A 72 2.98 -6.69 10.89
CA ALA A 72 3.61 -5.97 11.98
C ALA A 72 2.83 -4.70 12.40
N LEU A 73 2.11 -4.08 11.47
CA LEU A 73 1.18 -2.97 11.74
C LEU A 73 -0.15 -3.43 12.40
N GLY A 74 -0.35 -4.74 12.57
CA GLY A 74 -1.50 -5.34 13.25
C GLY A 74 -2.74 -5.49 12.37
N PHE A 75 -2.57 -5.63 11.05
CA PHE A 75 -3.65 -5.93 10.13
C PHE A 75 -4.01 -7.42 10.11
N GLU A 76 -5.20 -7.73 9.59
CA GLU A 76 -5.68 -9.12 9.47
C GLU A 76 -4.98 -9.85 8.30
N PRO A 77 -4.86 -11.18 8.35
CA PRO A 77 -4.10 -11.95 7.35
C PRO A 77 -4.50 -11.73 5.88
N TYR A 78 -5.76 -11.38 5.61
CA TYR A 78 -6.26 -11.16 4.25
C TYR A 78 -6.24 -9.70 3.81
N ASP A 79 -6.04 -8.75 4.72
CA ASP A 79 -5.97 -7.33 4.41
C ASP A 79 -4.89 -7.01 3.35
N PRO A 80 -3.64 -7.54 3.43
CA PRO A 80 -2.62 -7.30 2.41
C PRO A 80 -3.05 -7.73 1.00
N VAL A 81 -3.74 -8.88 0.91
CA VAL A 81 -4.18 -9.47 -0.35
C VAL A 81 -5.18 -8.56 -1.06
N HIS A 82 -6.10 -7.93 -0.34
CA HIS A 82 -7.04 -6.98 -0.91
C HIS A 82 -6.33 -5.77 -1.54
N ILE A 83 -5.24 -5.32 -0.95
CA ILE A 83 -4.52 -4.13 -1.42
C ILE A 83 -3.62 -4.51 -2.60
N LEU A 84 -2.79 -5.55 -2.46
CA LEU A 84 -1.84 -5.94 -3.51
C LEU A 84 -2.52 -6.39 -4.80
N THR A 85 -3.69 -7.02 -4.70
CA THR A 85 -4.43 -7.51 -5.87
C THR A 85 -5.36 -6.47 -6.49
N ALA A 86 -5.45 -5.27 -5.91
CA ALA A 86 -6.28 -4.22 -6.46
C ALA A 86 -5.72 -3.72 -7.81
N PRO A 87 -6.61 -3.39 -8.77
CA PRO A 87 -6.26 -3.13 -10.15
C PRO A 87 -5.38 -1.89 -10.33
N ASN A 88 -5.67 -0.84 -9.58
CA ASN A 88 -5.01 0.45 -9.71
C ASN A 88 -4.88 1.14 -8.34
N TRP A 89 -4.07 2.19 -8.30
CA TRP A 89 -3.85 2.97 -7.09
C TRP A 89 -5.12 3.54 -6.45
N LYS A 90 -6.12 3.96 -7.23
CA LYS A 90 -7.42 4.40 -6.67
C LYS A 90 -8.08 3.26 -5.90
N THR A 91 -8.11 2.07 -6.47
CA THR A 91 -8.73 0.90 -5.84
C THR A 91 -7.94 0.41 -4.64
N ARG A 92 -6.61 0.53 -4.67
CA ARG A 92 -5.74 0.29 -3.49
C ARG A 92 -6.05 1.24 -2.36
N MET A 93 -6.23 2.52 -2.68
CA MET A 93 -6.58 3.55 -1.70
C MET A 93 -7.93 3.28 -1.05
N LEU A 94 -8.94 2.91 -1.85
CA LEU A 94 -10.26 2.49 -1.36
C LEU A 94 -10.16 1.25 -0.47
N ALA A 95 -9.41 0.22 -0.90
CA ALA A 95 -9.19 -1.00 -0.12
C ALA A 95 -8.50 -0.72 1.21
N ALA A 96 -7.40 0.04 1.19
CA ALA A 96 -6.67 0.44 2.39
C ALA A 96 -7.53 1.25 3.36
N TRP A 97 -8.35 2.18 2.85
CA TRP A 97 -9.27 2.97 3.66
C TRP A 97 -10.34 2.10 4.34
N THR A 98 -10.75 1.02 3.68
CA THR A 98 -11.76 0.08 4.18
C THR A 98 -11.25 -0.75 5.36
N ILE A 99 -9.95 -1.06 5.42
CA ILE A 99 -9.36 -1.99 6.40
C ILE A 99 -8.70 -1.34 7.62
N ILE A 100 -8.41 -0.03 7.59
CA ILE A 100 -7.65 0.65 8.66
C ILE A 100 -8.50 1.02 9.90
N GLY A 101 -9.83 0.95 9.81
CA GLY A 101 -10.76 1.30 10.90
C GLY A 101 -10.96 2.81 11.09
N GLY A 102 -12.00 3.20 11.83
CA GLY A 102 -12.43 4.61 11.95
C GLY A 102 -11.41 5.52 12.64
N ALA A 103 -10.72 5.03 13.67
CA ALA A 103 -9.72 5.82 14.40
C ALA A 103 -8.53 6.20 13.51
N GLU A 104 -7.99 5.24 12.75
CA GLU A 104 -6.89 5.51 11.81
C GLU A 104 -7.32 6.42 10.66
N ARG A 105 -8.57 6.27 10.17
CA ARG A 105 -9.16 7.18 9.17
C ARG A 105 -9.21 8.62 9.68
N ALA A 106 -9.60 8.81 10.94
CA ALA A 106 -9.64 10.13 11.56
C ALA A 106 -8.23 10.74 11.67
N ILE A 107 -7.23 9.95 12.07
CA ILE A 107 -5.84 10.39 12.11
C ILE A 107 -5.37 10.80 10.71
N ALA A 108 -5.55 9.93 9.71
CA ALA A 108 -5.12 10.19 8.34
C ALA A 108 -5.75 11.45 7.73
N ALA A 109 -7.03 11.72 8.03
CA ALA A 109 -7.75 12.89 7.53
C ALA A 109 -7.35 14.20 8.22
N GLN A 110 -6.77 14.14 9.42
CA GLN A 110 -6.35 15.32 10.20
C GLN A 110 -4.91 15.76 9.91
N LEU A 111 -4.11 14.93 9.22
CA LEU A 111 -2.74 15.28 8.86
C LEU A 111 -2.70 16.45 7.87
N ASP A 112 -1.79 17.40 8.10
CA ASP A 112 -1.52 18.48 7.16
C ASP A 112 -0.49 18.04 6.10
N TYR A 113 -0.99 17.63 4.93
CA TYR A 113 -0.16 17.19 3.81
C TYR A 113 0.59 18.32 3.11
N SER A 114 0.49 19.57 3.56
CA SER A 114 1.45 20.61 3.19
C SER A 114 2.80 20.39 3.90
N ASP A 115 2.78 19.92 5.15
CA ASP A 115 3.95 19.71 6.01
C ASP A 115 4.45 18.26 6.03
N VAL A 116 3.54 17.29 5.92
CA VAL A 116 3.89 15.86 5.90
C VAL A 116 3.78 15.28 4.50
N HIS A 117 4.54 14.22 4.22
CA HIS A 117 4.50 13.55 2.93
C HIS A 117 3.16 12.82 2.72
N ASN A 118 2.66 12.77 1.49
CA ASN A 118 1.52 11.93 1.13
C ASN A 118 2.03 10.80 0.22
N TYR A 119 1.92 9.56 0.68
CA TYR A 119 2.33 8.40 -0.13
C TYR A 119 1.25 7.91 -1.09
N TRP A 120 0.06 8.50 -1.05
CA TRP A 120 -1.00 8.21 -2.01
C TRP A 120 -0.92 9.15 -3.22
N PRO A 121 -1.44 8.76 -4.40
CA PRO A 121 -1.35 9.58 -5.61
C PRO A 121 -2.00 10.96 -5.48
N ASN A 122 -2.98 11.08 -4.58
CA ASN A 122 -3.69 12.33 -4.31
C ASN A 122 -4.24 12.31 -2.86
N ALA A 123 -4.88 13.41 -2.46
CA ALA A 123 -5.51 13.57 -1.14
C ALA A 123 -7.04 13.44 -1.21
N ASP A 124 -7.59 12.67 -2.16
CA ASP A 124 -9.04 12.47 -2.29
C ASP A 124 -9.65 11.92 -0.99
N PHE A 125 -8.89 11.17 -0.22
CA PHE A 125 -9.30 10.63 1.07
C PHE A 125 -9.59 11.69 2.16
N CYS A 126 -9.19 12.95 1.94
CA CYS A 126 -9.54 14.08 2.79
C CYS A 126 -10.88 14.72 2.43
N LYS A 127 -11.55 14.29 1.34
CA LYS A 127 -12.83 14.85 0.91
C LYS A 127 -13.96 14.47 1.89
N PRO A 128 -14.94 15.36 2.14
CA PRO A 128 -16.02 15.09 3.09
C PRO A 128 -16.88 13.86 2.77
N ASP A 129 -17.03 13.55 1.48
CA ASP A 129 -17.85 12.44 0.95
C ASP A 129 -17.07 11.14 0.76
N TRP A 130 -15.76 11.14 1.01
CA TRP A 130 -14.88 9.99 0.75
C TRP A 130 -15.33 8.72 1.48
N ASN A 131 -15.75 8.84 2.75
CA ASN A 131 -16.23 7.68 3.51
C ASN A 131 -17.46 7.03 2.87
N GLU A 132 -18.38 7.82 2.31
CA GLU A 132 -19.57 7.29 1.66
C GLU A 132 -19.22 6.69 0.29
N GLU A 133 -18.28 7.29 -0.46
CA GLU A 133 -17.73 6.69 -1.68
C GLU A 133 -17.13 5.30 -1.38
N VAL A 134 -16.32 5.19 -0.33
CA VAL A 134 -15.66 3.93 0.05
C VAL A 134 -16.67 2.87 0.50
N LYS A 135 -17.66 3.24 1.32
CA LYS A 135 -18.72 2.30 1.74
C LYS A 135 -19.53 1.79 0.55
N HIS A 136 -19.95 2.68 -0.34
CA HIS A 136 -20.67 2.31 -1.56
C HIS A 136 -19.82 1.37 -2.41
N TRP A 137 -18.56 1.73 -2.66
CA TRP A 137 -17.63 0.89 -3.40
C TRP A 137 -17.45 -0.51 -2.77
N ALA A 138 -17.22 -0.58 -1.45
CA ALA A 138 -17.05 -1.85 -0.74
C ALA A 138 -18.29 -2.74 -0.86
N SER A 139 -19.49 -2.14 -0.79
CA SER A 139 -20.76 -2.89 -0.94
C SER A 139 -21.01 -3.43 -2.36
N CYS A 140 -20.36 -2.86 -3.38
CA CYS A 140 -20.47 -3.33 -4.76
C CYS A 140 -19.32 -4.26 -5.17
N LEU A 141 -18.33 -4.47 -4.29
CA LEU A 141 -17.12 -5.20 -4.62
C LEU A 141 -17.33 -6.72 -4.45
N ASN A 142 -17.71 -7.39 -5.55
CA ASN A 142 -17.80 -8.85 -5.57
C ASN A 142 -16.42 -9.53 -5.82
N SER A 143 -15.58 -8.90 -6.65
CA SER A 143 -14.19 -9.31 -6.95
C SER A 143 -13.49 -8.22 -7.78
N TYR A 144 -12.15 -8.15 -7.75
CA TYR A 144 -11.41 -7.39 -8.75
C TYR A 144 -11.42 -8.17 -10.06
N ASN A 145 -12.28 -7.79 -11.00
CA ASN A 145 -12.33 -8.41 -12.32
C ASN A 145 -11.15 -7.96 -13.19
N ASP A 146 -10.70 -6.72 -13.00
CA ASP A 146 -9.59 -6.11 -13.73
C ASP A 146 -8.23 -6.65 -13.27
N PRO A 147 -7.25 -6.78 -14.19
CA PRO A 147 -5.89 -7.19 -13.84
C PRO A 147 -5.22 -6.15 -12.93
N SER A 148 -4.36 -6.61 -12.02
CA SER A 148 -3.56 -5.69 -11.19
C SER A 148 -2.47 -5.01 -12.02
N GLU A 149 -2.28 -3.71 -11.80
CA GLU A 149 -1.12 -2.95 -12.27
C GLU A 149 0.20 -3.60 -11.82
N PHE A 150 0.21 -4.28 -10.67
CA PHE A 150 1.38 -5.08 -10.32
C PHE A 150 1.40 -6.39 -11.13
N LEU A 151 2.54 -6.66 -11.78
CA LEU A 151 2.85 -7.95 -12.41
C LEU A 151 2.67 -9.13 -11.44
N ILE A 152 2.68 -8.86 -10.13
CA ILE A 152 2.40 -9.78 -9.02
C ILE A 152 1.19 -10.68 -9.28
N CYS A 153 0.06 -10.15 -9.72
CA CYS A 153 -1.14 -10.98 -9.95
C CYS A 153 -0.96 -12.01 -11.08
N SER A 154 0.00 -11.79 -11.99
CA SER A 154 0.35 -12.77 -13.02
C SER A 154 1.25 -13.89 -12.49
N LEU A 155 1.99 -13.65 -11.40
CA LEU A 155 2.90 -14.62 -10.76
C LEU A 155 2.22 -15.49 -9.71
N VAL A 156 1.38 -14.90 -8.85
CA VAL A 156 0.73 -15.62 -7.74
C VAL A 156 -0.76 -15.90 -7.97
N GLY A 157 -1.29 -15.44 -9.10
CA GLY A 157 -2.71 -15.53 -9.41
C GLY A 157 -3.58 -14.63 -8.54
N ARG A 158 -4.87 -14.98 -8.43
CA ARG A 158 -5.86 -14.29 -7.59
C ARG A 158 -6.28 -15.24 -6.47
N PRO A 159 -5.61 -15.23 -5.30
CA PRO A 159 -5.97 -16.13 -4.22
C PRO A 159 -7.41 -15.86 -3.75
N PRO A 160 -8.15 -16.91 -3.33
CA PRO A 160 -9.43 -16.74 -2.66
C PRO A 160 -9.24 -15.84 -1.43
N ARG A 161 -10.14 -14.88 -1.26
CA ARG A 161 -10.12 -13.95 -0.13
C ARG A 161 -11.55 -13.72 0.36
N PRO A 162 -11.74 -13.43 1.66
CA PRO A 162 -13.02 -13.02 2.20
C PRO A 162 -13.58 -11.78 1.51
N GLU A 163 -14.86 -11.50 1.74
CA GLU A 163 -15.46 -10.23 1.35
C GLU A 163 -14.79 -9.08 2.10
N LEU A 164 -14.55 -7.98 1.39
CA LEU A 164 -13.93 -6.80 1.99
C LEU A 164 -14.97 -6.03 2.81
N VAL A 165 -14.84 -6.07 4.13
CA VAL A 165 -15.78 -5.41 5.05
C VAL A 165 -15.23 -4.07 5.53
N PHE A 166 -16.03 -3.02 5.41
CA PHE A 166 -15.70 -1.69 5.92
C PHE A 166 -15.61 -1.69 7.45
N LYS A 167 -14.39 -1.58 7.97
CA LYS A 167 -14.14 -1.57 9.41
C LYS A 167 -14.55 -0.22 9.99
N LEU A 168 -15.45 -0.24 10.98
CA LEU A 168 -16.02 0.94 11.60
C LEU A 168 -14.97 1.84 12.27
#